data_AF-A0A1V0PFB3-F1
#
_entry.id   AF-A0A1V0PFB3-F1
#
_cell.length_a   1.000
_cell.length_b   1.000
_cell.length_c   1.000
_cell.angle_alpha   90.00
_cell.angle_beta   90.00
_cell.angle_gamma   90.00
#
_symmetry.space_group_name_H-M   'P 1'
#
loop_
_entity.id
_entity.type
_entity.pdbx_description
1 polymer ?
#
loop_
_entity_poly.entity_id
_entity_poly.type
_entity_poly.pdbx_seq_one_letter_code
_entity_poly.pdbx_strand_id
1 'polypeptide(L)'
;MIKIPINATKLLGSKVTVDKTIEPVAKTSTESGYTKYRATSPLQPQGFELRVPNGKGAKPTRRQEVVLTDVTVAYVRNRTPKGKYSQEYVVYAEALKLA
;
A
#
# COMPACT_ATOMS: atom_id res chain seq x y z
N MET A 1 -13.15 -1.77 -9.06
CA MET A 1 -12.05 -0.85 -8.68
C MET A 1 -11.05 -0.85 -9.82
N ILE A 2 -10.73 0.33 -10.38
CA ILE A 2 -9.74 0.44 -11.46
C ILE A 2 -8.37 0.72 -10.82
N LYS A 3 -7.38 -0.12 -11.13
CA LYS A 3 -5.98 0.08 -10.76
C LYS A 3 -5.26 0.64 -11.98
N ILE A 4 -4.54 1.74 -11.78
CA ILE A 4 -3.79 2.42 -12.85
C ILE A 4 -2.30 2.14 -12.60
N PRO A 5 -1.57 1.57 -13.58
CA PRO A 5 -0.12 1.48 -13.51
C PRO A 5 0.50 2.86 -13.37
N ILE A 6 1.49 2.98 -12.48
CA ILE A 6 2.17 4.26 -12.25
C ILE A 6 3.67 4.09 -12.28
N ASN A 7 4.37 5.18 -12.62
CA ASN A 7 5.80 5.27 -12.33
C ASN A 7 5.98 5.48 -10.82
N ALA A 8 6.36 4.41 -10.11
CA ALA A 8 6.53 4.40 -8.65
C ALA A 8 7.45 5.53 -8.17
N THR A 9 8.56 5.78 -8.88
CA THR A 9 9.54 6.80 -8.55
C THR A 9 8.96 8.21 -8.61
N LYS A 10 8.04 8.46 -9.55
CA LYS A 10 7.37 9.76 -9.69
C LYS A 10 6.38 10.05 -8.56
N LEU A 11 5.70 9.02 -8.05
CA LEU A 11 4.70 9.19 -6.99
C LEU A 11 5.30 9.11 -5.59
N LEU A 12 6.18 8.15 -5.36
CA LEU A 12 6.70 7.80 -4.04
C LEU A 12 8.09 8.40 -3.81
N GLY A 13 8.86 8.62 -4.87
CA GLY A 13 10.27 8.97 -4.79
C GLY A 13 11.15 7.73 -4.84
N SER A 14 12.41 7.89 -4.44
CA SER A 14 13.44 6.84 -4.56
C SER A 14 13.33 5.73 -3.50
N LYS A 15 12.65 5.99 -2.38
CA LYS A 15 12.64 5.09 -1.21
C LYS A 15 11.24 4.96 -0.63
N VAL A 16 10.86 3.73 -0.29
CA VAL A 16 9.64 3.45 0.46
C VAL A 16 10.03 2.75 1.75
N THR A 17 9.49 3.22 2.87
CA THR A 17 9.70 2.64 4.19
C THR A 17 8.37 2.15 4.72
N VAL A 18 8.31 0.92 5.22
CA VAL A 18 7.10 0.36 5.85
C VAL A 18 7.31 0.20 7.35
N ASP A 19 6.22 0.33 8.11
CA ASP A 19 6.21 0.03 9.54
C ASP A 19 6.26 -1.50 9.79
N LYS A 20 6.63 -1.91 11.01
CA LYS A 20 6.60 -3.32 11.44
C LYS A 20 5.19 -3.88 11.53
N THR A 21 4.22 -3.01 11.78
CA THR A 21 2.82 -3.39 11.96
C THR A 21 2.19 -3.64 10.60
N ILE A 22 1.83 -4.91 10.37
CA ILE A 22 1.16 -5.37 9.16
C ILE A 22 -0.19 -5.97 9.52
N GLU A 23 -1.17 -5.79 8.65
CA GLU A 23 -2.52 -6.31 8.85
C GLU A 23 -2.90 -7.21 7.67
N PRO A 24 -3.03 -8.53 7.87
CA PRO A 24 -3.54 -9.42 6.84
C PRO A 24 -5.06 -9.23 6.71
N VAL A 25 -5.52 -8.83 5.53
CA VAL A 25 -6.93 -8.69 5.18
C VAL A 25 -7.34 -9.90 4.36
N ALA A 26 -8.40 -10.57 4.81
CA ALA A 26 -8.96 -11.73 4.13
C ALA A 26 -9.58 -11.35 2.78
N LYS A 27 -9.64 -12.33 1.87
CA LYS A 27 -10.38 -12.17 0.62
C LYS A 27 -11.86 -11.92 0.93
N THR A 28 -12.46 -10.97 0.21
CA THR A 28 -13.90 -10.74 0.21
C THR A 28 -14.50 -11.14 -1.14
N SER A 29 -15.82 -11.04 -1.28
CA SER A 29 -16.51 -11.32 -2.55
C SER A 29 -16.03 -10.45 -3.71
N THR A 30 -15.50 -9.26 -3.41
CA THR A 30 -15.14 -8.24 -4.41
C THR A 30 -13.64 -7.94 -4.50
N GLU A 31 -12.84 -8.35 -3.51
CA GLU A 31 -11.41 -8.04 -3.47
C GLU A 31 -10.59 -9.27 -3.00
N SER A 32 -9.51 -9.57 -3.74
CA SER A 32 -8.53 -10.59 -3.32
C SER A 32 -7.88 -10.20 -1.99
N GLY A 33 -7.60 -11.18 -1.14
CA GLY A 33 -6.95 -10.93 0.15
C GLY A 33 -5.57 -10.30 -0.02
N TYR A 34 -5.25 -9.35 0.85
CA TYR A 34 -4.03 -8.57 0.80
C TYR A 34 -3.48 -8.30 2.20
N THR A 35 -2.17 -8.10 2.28
CA THR A 35 -1.52 -7.58 3.48
C THR A 35 -1.42 -6.07 3.36
N LYS A 36 -1.95 -5.38 4.36
CA LYS A 36 -1.91 -3.93 4.50
C LYS A 36 -0.67 -3.52 5.28
N TYR A 37 0.03 -2.53 4.73
CA TYR A 37 1.20 -1.89 5.32
C TYR A 37 0.93 -0.40 5.48
N ARG A 38 1.43 0.17 6.57
CA ARG A 38 1.59 1.61 6.70
C ARG A 38 2.96 1.99 6.14
N ALA A 39 2.97 2.79 5.08
CA ALA A 39 4.19 3.17 4.37
C ALA A 39 4.40 4.69 4.40
N THR A 40 5.65 5.11 4.27
CA THR A 40 6.06 6.51 4.06
C THR A 40 7.11 6.56 2.96
N SER A 41 7.16 7.68 2.24
CA SER A 41 8.18 7.91 1.22
C SER A 41 8.53 9.41 1.14
N PRO A 42 9.64 9.81 0.51
CA PRO A 42 10.04 11.22 0.42
C PRO A 42 8.96 12.13 -0.18
N LEU A 43 8.21 11.65 -1.17
CA LEU A 43 7.12 12.42 -1.81
C LEU A 43 5.77 12.27 -1.11
N GLN A 44 5.67 11.38 -0.12
CA GLN A 44 4.47 11.17 0.70
C GLN A 44 4.88 11.03 2.19
N PRO A 45 5.42 12.10 2.80
CA PRO A 45 5.93 12.06 4.17
C PRO A 45 4.85 11.82 5.22
N GLN A 46 3.61 12.23 4.94
CA GLN A 46 2.42 12.00 5.78
C GLN A 46 2.02 10.52 5.87
N GLY A 47 2.55 9.69 4.97
CA GLY A 47 2.29 8.27 4.89
C GLY A 47 1.06 7.91 4.04
N PHE A 48 1.04 6.65 3.60
CA PHE A 48 0.01 6.10 2.74
C PHE A 48 -0.23 4.62 3.06
N GLU A 49 -1.39 4.14 2.60
CA GLU A 49 -1.72 2.73 2.65
C GLU A 49 -1.11 2.00 1.45
N LEU A 50 -0.32 0.95 1.75
CA LEU A 50 0.21 0.04 0.77
C LEU A 50 -0.45 -1.33 0.94
N ARG A 51 -0.95 -1.89 -0.16
CA ARG A 51 -1.55 -3.23 -0.22
C ARG A 51 -0.73 -4.15 -1.11
N VAL A 52 -0.39 -5.32 -0.60
CA VAL A 52 0.31 -6.37 -1.36
C VAL A 52 -0.51 -7.65 -1.26
N PRO A 53 -0.70 -8.42 -2.34
CA PRO A 53 -1.38 -9.72 -2.27
C PRO A 53 -0.84 -10.59 -1.14
N ASN A 54 -1.74 -11.30 -0.44
CA ASN A 54 -1.33 -12.20 0.64
C ASN A 54 -0.29 -13.22 0.15
N GLY A 55 0.76 -13.42 0.94
CA GLY A 55 1.89 -14.29 0.59
C GLY A 55 2.96 -13.66 -0.31
N LYS A 56 2.75 -12.46 -0.87
CA LYS A 56 3.73 -11.76 -1.71
C LYS A 56 4.46 -10.59 -1.03
N GLY A 57 4.14 -10.29 0.23
CA GLY A 57 4.79 -9.22 0.99
C GLY A 57 5.70 -9.74 2.09
N ALA A 58 6.87 -9.11 2.23
CA ALA A 58 7.78 -9.39 3.33
C ALA A 58 7.24 -8.88 4.68
N LYS A 59 7.68 -9.52 5.77
CA LYS A 59 7.30 -9.14 7.14
C LYS A 59 8.42 -8.34 7.79
N PRO A 60 8.32 -6.99 7.84
CA PRO A 60 9.32 -6.17 8.49
C PRO A 60 9.33 -6.39 10.02
N THR A 61 10.52 -6.51 10.61
CA THR A 61 10.69 -6.66 12.07
C THR A 61 10.82 -5.30 12.78
N ARG A 62 11.16 -4.26 12.02
CA ARG A 62 11.26 -2.86 12.41
C ARG A 62 10.84 -1.98 11.24
N ARG A 63 10.68 -0.68 11.47
CA ARG A 63 10.47 0.27 10.39
C ARG A 63 11.70 0.26 9.47
N GLN A 64 11.53 -0.13 8.21
CA GLN A 64 12.66 -0.32 7.28
C GLN A 64 12.29 -0.11 5.82
N GLU A 65 13.32 0.12 5.01
CA GLU A 65 13.20 0.32 3.57
C GLU A 65 12.80 -0.98 2.85
N VAL A 66 12.03 -0.83 1.78
CA VAL A 66 11.51 -1.94 0.98
C VAL A 66 11.59 -1.63 -0.50
N VAL A 67 11.65 -2.71 -1.29
CA VAL A 67 11.54 -2.68 -2.74
C VAL A 67 10.16 -3.18 -3.14
N LEU A 68 9.46 -2.38 -3.95
CA LEU A 68 8.14 -2.71 -4.49
C LEU A 68 8.26 -3.16 -5.95
N THR A 69 7.45 -4.13 -6.34
CA THR A 69 7.34 -4.63 -7.73
C THR A 69 5.96 -4.31 -8.29
N ASP A 70 5.89 -3.86 -9.54
CA ASP A 70 4.66 -3.56 -10.29
C ASP A 70 3.66 -2.71 -9.52
N VAL A 71 4.06 -1.46 -9.25
CA VAL A 71 3.28 -0.52 -8.47
C VAL A 71 2.12 0.05 -9.29
N THR A 72 0.93 -0.03 -8.73
CA THR A 72 -0.31 0.55 -9.26
C THR A 72 -0.99 1.39 -8.19
N VAL A 73 -1.86 2.31 -8.59
CA VAL A 73 -2.68 3.10 -7.67
C VAL A 73 -4.15 2.89 -7.98
N ALA A 74 -4.96 2.83 -6.94
CA ALA A 74 -6.41 2.93 -7.06
C ALA A 74 -6.94 4.00 -6.13
N TYR A 75 -8.00 4.69 -6.56
CA TYR A 75 -8.79 5.55 -5.69
C TYR A 75 -9.89 4.70 -5.05
N VAL A 76 -9.83 4.56 -3.73
CA VAL A 76 -10.80 3.81 -2.94
C VAL A 76 -11.70 4.80 -2.22
N ARG A 77 -13.00 4.52 -2.24
CA ARG A 77 -13.99 5.31 -1.54
C ARG A 77 -14.18 4.75 -0.14
N ASN A 78 -13.56 5.37 0.85
CA ASN A 78 -13.64 4.97 2.26
C ASN A 78 -14.73 5.77 2.99
N ARG A 79 -15.41 5.16 3.96
CA ARG A 79 -16.26 5.89 4.91
C ARG A 79 -15.37 6.52 5.97
N THR A 80 -15.41 7.84 6.06
CA THR A 80 -14.83 8.59 7.16
C THR A 80 -15.56 8.27 8.48
N PRO A 81 -14.93 8.49 9.65
CA PRO A 81 -15.57 8.32 10.95
C PRO A 81 -16.86 9.12 11.13
N LYS A 82 -17.02 10.24 10.38
CA LYS A 82 -18.23 11.08 10.37
C LYS A 82 -19.30 10.59 9.39
N GLY A 83 -19.18 9.38 8.83
CA GLY A 83 -20.15 8.77 7.92
C GLY A 83 -20.12 9.29 6.47
N LYS A 84 -19.33 10.32 6.17
CA LYS A 84 -19.11 10.82 4.81
C LYS A 84 -18.13 9.93 4.06
N TYR A 85 -18.19 9.90 2.73
CA TYR A 85 -17.24 9.17 1.92
C TYR A 85 -16.07 10.08 1.51
N SER A 86 -14.83 9.63 1.75
CA SER A 86 -13.61 10.24 1.19
C SER A 86 -13.08 9.36 0.05
N GLN A 87 -12.53 10.00 -0.99
CA GLN A 87 -11.69 9.29 -1.95
C GLN A 87 -10.26 9.35 -1.44
N GLU A 88 -9.69 8.19 -1.17
CA GLU A 88 -8.31 8.03 -0.73
C GLU A 88 -7.56 7.20 -1.77
N TYR A 89 -6.38 7.65 -2.15
CA TYR A 89 -5.54 6.84 -3.02
C TYR A 89 -4.88 5.74 -2.18
N VAL A 90 -4.86 4.53 -2.72
CA VAL A 90 -4.21 3.37 -2.13
C VAL A 90 -3.17 2.87 -3.12
N VAL A 91 -1.97 2.63 -2.62
CA VAL A 91 -0.87 2.08 -3.42
C VAL A 91 -0.98 0.56 -3.37
N TYR A 92 -0.91 -0.08 -4.52
CA TYR A 92 -0.82 -1.52 -4.65
C TYR A 92 0.54 -1.87 -5.24
N ALA A 93 1.13 -2.95 -4.76
CA ALA A 93 2.30 -3.56 -5.39
C ALA A 93 2.02 -5.05 -5.56
N GLU A 94 2.57 -5.67 -6.61
CA GLU A 94 2.49 -7.11 -6.78
C GLU A 94 3.27 -7.84 -5.68
N ALA A 95 4.45 -7.33 -5.34
CA ALA A 95 5.31 -7.89 -4.32
C ALA A 95 6.01 -6.78 -3.53
N LEU A 96 6.38 -7.13 -2.30
CA LEU A 96 7.21 -6.30 -1.43
C LEU A 96 8.34 -7.15 -0.86
N LYS A 97 9.58 -6.68 -1.03
CA LYS A 97 10.78 -7.29 -0.46
C LYS A 97 11.48 -6.29 0.46
N LEU A 98 12.19 -6.80 1.46
CA LEU A 98 13.07 -5.97 2.26
C LEU A 98 14.26 -5.53 1.40
N ALA A 99 14.64 -4.25 1.51
CA ALA A 99 15.80 -3.70 0.81
C ALA A 99 17.12 -4.18 1.45
#